data_AF-A0AAD4KZ76-F1
#
_entry.id   AF-A0AAD4KZ76-F1
#
_cell.length_a   1.000
_cell.length_b   1.000
_cell.length_c   1.000
_cell.angle_alpha   90.00
_cell.angle_beta   90.00
_cell.angle_gamma   90.00
#
_symmetry.space_group_name_H-M   'P 1'
#
loop_
_entity.id
_entity.type
_entity.pdbx_description
1 polymer ?
#
loop_
_entity_poly.entity_id
_entity_poly.type
_entity_poly.pdbx_seq_one_letter_code
_entity_poly.pdbx_strand_id
1 'polypeptide(L)'
;MGNDSNDLRLYPLVLCYTDLCRRNMRLGEDGKLIYLVDWGHARFYPHFYEVASPSYMNPYDATYQGPLIEAVELLIQLTDDEKNMMKLILYALYTLCRARRFSFLHVKSLWKIISVDSGLQLLN
;
A
#
# COMPACT_ATOMS: atom_id res chain seq x y z
N MET A 1 -25.61 23.56 0.74
CA MET A 1 -24.70 22.85 1.68
C MET A 1 -23.65 22.16 0.84
N GLY A 2 -22.44 22.70 0.85
CA GLY A 2 -21.32 22.23 0.05
C GLY A 2 -20.79 20.89 0.56
N ASN A 3 -20.20 20.13 -0.36
CA ASN A 3 -19.70 18.78 -0.21
C ASN A 3 -18.38 18.74 0.58
N ASP A 4 -18.39 19.24 1.82
CA ASP A 4 -17.19 19.47 2.63
C ASP A 4 -16.68 18.19 3.33
N SER A 5 -17.44 17.08 3.25
CA SER A 5 -17.12 15.82 3.94
C SER A 5 -15.93 15.06 3.35
N ASN A 6 -15.42 15.44 2.17
CA ASN A 6 -14.43 14.68 1.43
C ASN A 6 -13.09 15.43 1.25
N ASP A 7 -12.86 16.52 1.98
CA ASP A 7 -11.62 17.29 1.87
C ASP A 7 -10.48 16.67 2.69
N LEU A 8 -9.53 16.03 2.00
CA LEU A 8 -8.34 15.44 2.63
C LEU A 8 -7.43 16.46 3.33
N ARG A 9 -7.54 17.75 3.00
CA ARG A 9 -6.72 18.82 3.61
C ARG A 9 -7.09 19.10 5.07
N LEU A 10 -8.26 18.61 5.51
CA LEU A 10 -8.71 18.74 6.90
C LEU A 10 -7.97 17.80 7.86
N TYR A 11 -7.25 16.80 7.34
CA TYR A 11 -6.56 15.81 8.15
C TYR A 11 -5.06 16.13 8.26
N PRO A 12 -4.48 16.04 9.48
CA PRO A 12 -3.07 16.32 9.67
C PRO A 12 -2.22 15.27 8.93
N LEU A 13 -1.18 15.75 8.24
CA LEU A 13 -0.19 14.88 7.62
C LEU A 13 0.81 14.42 8.67
N VAL A 14 0.95 13.11 8.81
CA VAL A 14 1.96 12.47 9.65
C VAL A 14 2.90 11.64 8.78
N LEU A 15 4.10 11.34 9.28
CA LEU A 15 5.00 10.44 8.60
C LEU A 15 4.44 9.01 8.69
N CYS A 16 3.81 8.57 7.61
CA CYS A 16 3.34 7.21 7.43
C CYS A 16 4.50 6.37 6.86
N TYR A 17 4.65 5.15 7.35
CA TYR A 17 5.67 4.22 6.91
C TYR A 17 5.30 3.58 5.56
N THR A 18 4.03 3.23 5.36
CA THR A 18 3.39 2.83 4.07
C THR A 18 3.90 1.57 3.37
N ASP A 19 4.92 0.90 3.91
CA ASP A 19 5.41 -0.40 3.42
C ASP A 19 5.47 -1.45 4.54
N LEU A 20 4.45 -1.47 5.41
CA LEU A 20 4.34 -2.45 6.51
C LEU A 20 4.21 -3.87 5.95
N CYS A 21 5.35 -4.51 5.78
CA CYS A 21 5.47 -5.85 5.26
C CYS A 21 6.49 -6.63 6.09
N ARG A 22 6.34 -7.95 6.12
CA ARG A 22 7.16 -8.83 6.96
C ARG A 22 8.67 -8.65 6.75
N ARG A 23 9.11 -8.37 5.51
CA ARG A 23 10.52 -8.16 5.17
C ARG A 23 11.12 -6.92 5.84
N ASN A 24 10.30 -5.93 6.16
CA ASN A 24 10.75 -4.67 6.74
C ASN A 24 10.48 -4.55 8.25
N MET A 25 9.95 -5.60 8.88
CA MET A 25 9.67 -5.65 10.31
C MET A 25 10.63 -6.66 10.96
N ARG A 26 11.40 -6.20 11.95
CA ARG A 26 12.33 -7.04 12.71
C ARG A 26 11.86 -7.12 14.15
N LEU A 27 11.62 -8.33 14.64
CA LEU A 27 11.33 -8.55 16.05
C LEU A 27 12.61 -8.31 16.85
N GLY A 28 12.52 -7.51 17.91
CA GLY A 28 13.61 -7.28 18.83
C GLY A 28 13.98 -8.54 19.61
N GLU A 29 15.19 -8.56 20.17
CA GLU A 29 15.71 -9.69 20.95
C GLU A 29 14.82 -10.02 22.16
N ASP A 30 14.12 -9.02 22.69
CA ASP A 30 13.17 -9.15 23.80
C ASP A 30 11.81 -9.74 23.40
N GLY A 31 11.56 -9.94 22.10
CA GLY A 31 10.29 -10.41 21.56
C GLY A 31 9.12 -9.44 21.75
N LYS A 32 9.37 -8.22 22.21
CA LYS A 32 8.32 -7.23 22.55
C LYS A 32 8.32 -6.05 21.59
N LEU A 33 9.48 -5.64 21.12
CA LEU A 33 9.60 -4.52 20.20
C LEU A 33 9.64 -5.00 18.76
N ILE A 34 9.04 -4.20 17.87
CA ILE A 34 9.18 -4.38 16.41
C ILE A 34 9.93 -3.17 15.87
N TYR A 35 11.07 -3.42 15.25
CA TYR A 35 11.84 -2.41 14.54
C TYR A 35 11.41 -2.35 13.08
N LEU A 36 11.08 -1.16 12.61
CA LEU A 36 10.81 -0.87 11.21
C LEU A 36 12.12 -0.47 10.52
N VAL A 37 12.51 -1.22 9.49
CA VAL A 37 13.66 -0.91 8.63
C VAL A 37 13.18 -0.39 7.27
N ASP A 38 14.07 0.00 6.35
CA ASP A 38 13.68 0.41 4.99
C ASP A 38 12.57 1.50 4.92
N TRP A 39 12.94 2.71 5.31
CA TRP A 39 12.04 3.87 5.29
C TRP A 39 11.94 4.53 3.91
N GLY A 40 12.47 3.91 2.85
CA GLY A 40 12.51 4.49 1.50
C GLY A 40 11.13 4.78 0.89
N HIS A 41 10.09 4.13 1.41
CA HIS A 41 8.70 4.34 1.02
C HIS A 41 7.93 5.31 1.93
N ALA A 42 8.49 5.70 3.08
CA ALA A 42 7.81 6.53 4.06
C ALA A 42 7.49 7.94 3.51
N ARG A 43 6.30 8.44 3.81
CA ARG A 43 5.76 9.68 3.23
C ARG A 43 4.75 10.34 4.17
N PHE A 44 4.56 11.64 3.98
CA PHE A 44 3.55 12.41 4.71
C PHE A 44 2.15 12.18 4.13
N TYR A 45 1.29 11.54 4.92
CA TYR A 45 -0.11 11.25 4.59
C TYR A 45 -0.99 11.44 5.82
N PRO A 46 -2.32 11.57 5.67
CA PRO A 46 -3.22 11.39 6.80
C PRO A 46 -2.97 10.04 7.50
N HIS A 47 -3.05 9.95 8.82
CA HIS A 47 -2.60 8.76 9.55
C HIS A 47 -3.39 7.47 9.17
N PHE A 48 -4.64 7.59 8.74
CA PHE A 48 -5.45 6.46 8.26
C PHE A 48 -4.90 5.83 6.96
N TYR A 49 -3.97 6.50 6.29
CA TYR A 49 -3.24 5.92 5.16
C TYR A 49 -2.34 4.76 5.59
N GLU A 50 -1.87 4.75 6.84
CA GLU A 50 -1.07 3.64 7.37
C GLU A 50 -1.90 2.35 7.42
N VAL A 51 -3.18 2.46 7.80
CA VAL A 51 -4.15 1.35 7.77
C VAL A 51 -4.48 0.91 6.35
N ALA A 52 -4.63 1.87 5.43
CA ALA A 52 -4.97 1.56 4.04
C ALA A 52 -3.82 0.90 3.27
N SER A 53 -2.57 1.23 3.61
CA SER A 53 -1.37 0.83 2.86
C SER A 53 -1.19 -0.68 2.65
N PRO A 54 -1.38 -1.55 3.67
CA PRO A 54 -1.16 -2.98 3.52
C PRO A 54 -2.14 -3.60 2.51
N SER A 55 -3.36 -3.06 2.40
CA SER A 55 -4.44 -3.54 1.52
C SER A 55 -4.07 -3.59 0.04
N TYR A 56 -3.22 -2.67 -0.44
CA TYR A 56 -2.88 -2.58 -1.87
C TYR A 56 -1.39 -2.80 -2.18
N MET A 57 -0.49 -2.63 -1.20
CA MET A 57 0.95 -2.79 -1.42
C MET A 57 1.39 -4.26 -1.46
N ASN A 58 0.75 -5.14 -0.69
CA ASN A 58 1.13 -6.55 -0.63
C ASN A 58 -0.08 -7.51 -0.53
N PRO A 59 -0.88 -7.66 -1.60
CA PRO A 59 -2.11 -8.45 -1.58
C PRO A 59 -1.88 -9.97 -1.61
N TYR A 60 -0.65 -10.45 -1.41
CA TYR A 60 -0.25 -11.83 -1.69
C TYR A 60 0.03 -12.67 -0.44
N ASP A 61 -0.04 -12.07 0.76
CA ASP A 61 0.16 -12.76 2.03
C ASP A 61 -1.02 -12.50 2.98
N ALA A 62 -2.18 -13.09 2.64
CA ALA A 62 -3.43 -12.86 3.37
C ALA A 62 -3.35 -13.28 4.85
N THR A 63 -2.55 -14.31 5.17
CA THR A 63 -2.37 -14.80 6.55
C THR A 63 -1.58 -13.82 7.42
N TYR A 64 -0.74 -12.99 6.82
CA TYR A 64 -0.03 -11.91 7.49
C TYR A 64 -0.83 -10.60 7.52
N GLN A 65 -1.47 -10.29 6.39
CA GLN A 65 -2.07 -9.00 6.15
C GLN A 65 -3.28 -8.72 7.04
N GLY A 66 -4.16 -9.70 7.25
CA GLY A 66 -5.35 -9.55 8.10
C GLY A 66 -4.98 -9.13 9.53
N PRO A 67 -4.18 -9.94 10.26
CA PRO A 67 -3.75 -9.60 11.62
C PRO A 67 -2.99 -8.27 11.72
N LEU A 68 -2.19 -7.93 10.70
CA LEU A 68 -1.46 -6.66 10.66
C LEU A 68 -2.42 -5.47 10.55
N ILE A 69 -3.41 -5.53 9.63
CA ILE A 69 -4.39 -4.46 9.48
C ILE A 69 -5.17 -4.29 10.78
N GLU A 70 -5.66 -5.37 11.38
CA GLU A 70 -6.37 -5.33 12.67
C GLU A 70 -5.52 -4.70 13.78
N ALA A 71 -4.24 -5.08 13.88
CA ALA A 71 -3.33 -4.52 14.89
C ALA A 71 -3.09 -3.01 14.68
N VAL A 72 -2.90 -2.57 13.43
CA VAL A 72 -2.70 -1.15 13.10
C VAL A 72 -3.98 -0.35 13.33
N GLU A 73 -5.15 -0.89 12.98
CA GLU A 73 -6.46 -0.27 13.26
C GLU A 73 -6.69 -0.07 14.75
N LEU A 74 -6.39 -1.08 15.58
CA LEU A 74 -6.49 -1.00 17.03
C LEU A 74 -5.55 0.04 17.64
N LEU A 75 -4.36 0.21 17.06
CA LEU A 75 -3.36 1.18 17.53
C LEU A 75 -3.76 2.62 17.18
N ILE A 76 -4.26 2.84 15.95
CA ILE A 76 -4.53 4.18 15.41
C ILE A 76 -5.90 4.71 15.87
N GLN A 77 -6.88 3.83 16.12
CA GLN A 77 -8.22 4.19 16.63
C GLN A 77 -8.93 5.26 15.79
N LEU A 78 -9.25 4.93 14.54
CA LEU A 78 -9.92 5.84 13.61
C LEU A 78 -11.34 6.21 14.05
N THR A 79 -11.68 7.48 13.89
CA THR A 79 -13.06 7.99 13.94
C THR A 79 -13.89 7.49 12.76
N ASP A 80 -15.21 7.59 12.85
CA ASP A 80 -16.09 7.12 11.76
C ASP A 80 -15.92 7.95 10.47
N ASP A 81 -15.63 9.24 10.58
CA ASP A 81 -15.31 10.10 9.44
C ASP A 81 -13.99 9.68 8.77
N GLU A 82 -12.96 9.39 9.56
CA GLU A 82 -11.67 8.89 9.03
C GLU A 82 -11.82 7.53 8.37
N LYS A 83 -12.64 6.63 8.91
CA LYS A 83 -12.96 5.35 8.26
C LYS A 83 -13.66 5.57 6.92
N ASN A 84 -14.57 6.53 6.83
CA ASN A 84 -15.24 6.85 5.58
C ASN A 84 -14.26 7.43 4.55
N MET A 85 -13.36 8.32 4.96
CA MET A 85 -12.31 8.86 4.09
C MET A 85 -11.30 7.79 3.66
N MET A 86 -10.91 6.90 4.56
CA MET A 86 -10.05 5.77 4.26
C MET A 86 -10.66 4.87 3.18
N LYS A 87 -11.97 4.58 3.24
CA LYS A 87 -12.68 3.82 2.19
C LYS A 87 -12.58 4.51 0.83
N LEU A 88 -12.79 5.83 0.77
CA LEU A 88 -12.66 6.60 -0.47
C LEU A 88 -11.23 6.53 -1.04
N ILE A 89 -10.22 6.63 -0.18
CA ILE A 89 -8.81 6.44 -0.59
C ILE A 89 -8.58 5.03 -1.12
N LEU A 90 -9.08 3.99 -0.45
CA LEU A 90 -8.94 2.61 -0.90
C LEU A 90 -9.57 2.40 -2.28
N TYR A 91 -10.74 2.99 -2.55
CA TYR A 91 -11.35 2.96 -3.88
C TYR A 91 -10.45 3.64 -4.93
N ALA A 92 -9.90 4.81 -4.63
CA ALA A 92 -9.00 5.52 -5.53
C ALA A 92 -7.70 4.73 -5.78
N LEU A 93 -7.11 4.12 -4.75
CA LEU A 93 -5.89 3.34 -4.87
C LEU A 93 -6.11 2.03 -5.62
N TYR A 94 -7.24 1.36 -5.40
CA TYR A 94 -7.59 0.15 -6.14
C TYR A 94 -7.75 0.41 -7.64
N THR A 95 -8.39 1.52 -8.01
CA THR A 95 -8.54 1.92 -9.41
C THR A 95 -7.19 2.27 -10.05
N LEU A 96 -6.33 3.02 -9.33
CA LEU A 96 -4.95 3.32 -9.75
C LEU A 96 -4.09 2.06 -9.92
N CYS A 97 -4.13 1.12 -8.97
CA CYS A 97 -3.40 -0.15 -9.05
C CYS A 97 -3.86 -1.01 -10.22
N ARG A 98 -5.18 -1.06 -10.52
CA ARG A 98 -5.68 -1.71 -11.74
C ARG A 98 -5.16 -1.02 -13.01
N ALA A 99 -5.18 0.32 -13.07
CA ALA A 99 -4.65 1.07 -14.20
C ALA A 99 -3.13 0.83 -14.41
N ARG A 100 -2.36 0.78 -13.32
CA ARG A 100 -0.93 0.42 -13.34
C ARG A 100 -0.68 -1.01 -13.78
N ARG A 101 -1.54 -1.96 -13.38
CA ARG A 101 -1.48 -3.35 -13.89
C ARG A 101 -1.79 -3.42 -15.38
N PHE A 102 -2.75 -2.67 -15.89
CA PHE A 102 -3.02 -2.60 -17.34
C PHE A 102 -1.82 -2.08 -18.13
N SER A 103 -1.12 -1.07 -17.60
CA SER A 103 0.09 -0.52 -18.23
C SER A 103 1.29 -1.48 -18.12
N PHE A 104 1.51 -2.15 -16.98
CA PHE A 104 2.55 -3.18 -16.86
C PHE A 104 2.28 -4.44 -17.69
N LEU A 105 1.02 -4.87 -17.80
CA LEU A 105 0.62 -5.98 -18.67
C LEU A 105 0.82 -5.62 -20.14
N HIS A 106 0.49 -4.40 -20.56
CA HIS A 106 0.79 -3.93 -21.91
C HIS A 106 2.30 -3.90 -22.18
N VAL A 107 3.11 -3.40 -21.25
CA VAL A 107 4.58 -3.37 -21.41
C VAL A 107 5.15 -4.78 -21.48
N LYS A 108 4.70 -5.73 -20.64
CA LYS A 108 5.16 -7.14 -20.71
C LYS A 108 4.71 -7.84 -22.00
N SER A 109 3.49 -7.59 -22.46
CA SER A 109 2.99 -8.13 -23.73
C SER A 109 3.74 -7.55 -24.93
N LEU A 110 4.00 -6.24 -24.94
CA LEU A 110 4.83 -5.58 -25.94
C LEU A 110 6.26 -6.13 -25.93
N TRP A 111 6.86 -6.34 -24.75
CA TRP A 111 8.20 -6.92 -24.65
C TRP A 111 8.24 -8.38 -25.14
N LYS A 112 7.18 -9.16 -24.89
CA LYS A 112 7.04 -10.52 -25.40
C LYS A 112 6.85 -10.56 -26.92
N ILE A 113 6.11 -9.61 -27.49
CA ILE A 113 5.93 -9.46 -28.95
C ILE A 113 7.27 -9.08 -29.60
N ILE A 114 7.95 -8.06 -29.06
CA ILE A 114 9.26 -7.61 -29.57
C ILE A 114 10.29 -8.75 -29.49
N SER A 115 10.30 -9.53 -28.41
CA SER A 115 11.22 -10.67 -28.25
C SER A 115 10.95 -11.83 -29.20
N VAL A 116 9.70 -12.04 -29.62
CA VAL A 116 9.34 -13.08 -30.60
C VAL A 116 9.70 -12.63 -32.02
N ASP A 117 9.51 -11.35 -32.35
CA ASP A 117 9.83 -10.80 -33.67
C ASP A 117 11.33 -10.59 -33.91
N SER A 118 12.13 -10.44 -32.85
CA SER A 118 13.58 -10.18 -32.96
C SER A 118 14.47 -11.42 -32.89
N GLY A 119 13.90 -12.64 -32.79
CA GLY A 119 14.67 -13.89 -32.91
C GLY A 119 15.80 -14.07 -31.89
N LEU A 120 15.77 -13.36 -30.76
CA LEU A 120 16.78 -13.47 -29.70
C LEU A 120 16.54 -14.76 -28.89
N GLN A 121 17.07 -15.87 -29.38
CA GLN A 121 17.34 -17.03 -28.55
C GLN A 121 18.47 -16.65 -27.57
N LEU A 122 18.13 -16.56 -26.28
CA LEU A 122 19.12 -16.47 -25.22
C LEU A 122 19.92 -17.77 -25.18
N LEU A 123 21.21 -17.69 -25.51
CA LEU A 123 22.21 -18.67 -25.11
C LEU A 123 22.36 -18.61 -23.60
N ASN A 124 22.04 -19.75 -22.95
CA ASN A 124 22.22 -20.18 -21.55
C ASN A 124 22.60 -19.15 -20.48
#